data_AF-A0A8T5VHR9-F1
#
_entry.id   AF-A0A8T5VHR9-F1
#
_cell.length_a   1.000
_cell.length_b   1.000
_cell.length_c   1.000
_cell.angle_alpha   90.00
_cell.angle_beta   90.00
_cell.angle_gamma   90.00
#
_symmetry.space_group_name_H-M   'P 1'
#
loop_
_entity.id
_entity.type
_entity.pdbx_description
1 polymer ?
#
loop_
_entity_poly.entity_id
_entity_poly.type
_entity_poly.pdbx_seq_one_letter_code
_entity_poly.pdbx_strand_id
1 'polypeptide(L)'
;MRKALGLPQGVGFCVPVPRDLLCSPAWLAMSDQCRKLIDALMTEHADHGGFENGNLKAPYDTLQARGMRRGNILSAILEAKALGIVDPTRGVRSYGSRKAPSVYRLTWLGTPDGLTPTNEWRAIKTEQEARTRIVNAMEALKRERSIKAAARAEYAGRANRKRAA
;
A
#
# COMPACT_ATOMS: atom_id res chain seq x y z
N MET A 1 -35.23 -17.56 5.57
CA MET A 1 -34.37 -16.47 6.11
C MET A 1 -32.93 -16.48 5.56
N ARG A 2 -32.20 -17.61 5.48
CA ARG A 2 -30.77 -17.60 5.08
C ARG A 2 -30.46 -17.01 3.69
N LYS A 3 -31.31 -17.21 2.67
CA LYS A 3 -31.13 -16.55 1.35
C LYS A 3 -31.29 -15.03 1.40
N ALA A 4 -32.11 -14.51 2.31
CA ALA A 4 -32.33 -13.06 2.45
C ALA A 4 -31.17 -12.34 3.14
N LEU A 5 -30.31 -13.07 3.87
CA LEU A 5 -29.15 -12.52 4.58
C LEU A 5 -27.83 -12.71 3.82
N GLY A 6 -27.87 -13.38 2.66
CA GLY A 6 -26.70 -13.58 1.80
C GLY A 6 -26.48 -12.41 0.86
N LEU A 7 -25.30 -12.37 0.23
CA LEU A 7 -25.00 -11.42 -0.84
C LEU A 7 -25.91 -11.67 -2.05
N PRO A 8 -26.25 -10.62 -2.82
CA PRO A 8 -27.00 -10.78 -4.06
C PRO A 8 -26.29 -11.72 -5.04
N GLN A 9 -27.04 -12.39 -5.90
CA GLN A 9 -26.43 -13.23 -6.93
C GLN A 9 -25.71 -12.36 -7.97
N GLY A 10 -24.56 -12.84 -8.47
CA GLY A 10 -23.82 -12.18 -9.55
C GLY A 10 -22.94 -10.99 -9.14
N VAL A 11 -22.76 -10.70 -7.85
CA VAL A 11 -21.95 -9.54 -7.38
C VAL A 11 -20.43 -9.81 -7.30
N GLY A 12 -19.98 -11.01 -7.70
CA GLY A 12 -18.58 -11.40 -7.62
C GLY A 12 -18.11 -11.78 -6.21
N PHE A 13 -16.79 -11.90 -6.04
CA PHE A 13 -16.16 -12.24 -4.77
C PHE A 13 -16.20 -11.05 -3.80
N CYS A 14 -16.44 -11.33 -2.52
CA CYS A 14 -16.47 -10.30 -1.48
C CYS A 14 -15.27 -10.43 -0.57
N VAL A 15 -14.58 -9.30 -0.34
CA VAL A 15 -13.45 -9.25 0.59
C VAL A 15 -13.97 -8.92 1.98
N PRO A 16 -13.89 -9.85 2.95
CA PRO A 16 -14.37 -9.59 4.30
C PRO A 16 -13.44 -8.59 5.00
N VAL A 17 -14.03 -7.57 5.64
CA VAL A 17 -13.30 -6.65 6.51
C VAL A 17 -13.88 -6.81 7.91
N PRO A 18 -13.09 -7.25 8.91
CA PRO A 18 -13.58 -7.41 10.28
C PRO A 18 -14.13 -6.10 10.83
N ARG A 19 -15.23 -6.16 11.60
CA ARG A 19 -15.80 -4.99 12.29
C ARG A 19 -14.74 -4.28 13.14
N ASP A 20 -13.94 -5.03 13.88
CA ASP A 20 -12.86 -4.47 14.71
C ASP A 20 -11.87 -3.64 13.91
N LEU A 21 -11.55 -4.06 12.67
CA LEU A 21 -10.68 -3.32 11.78
C LEU A 21 -11.39 -2.04 11.33
N LEU A 22 -12.65 -2.11 10.88
CA LEU A 22 -13.42 -0.96 10.43
C LEU A 22 -13.53 0.15 11.48
N CYS A 23 -13.61 -0.22 12.76
CA CYS A 23 -13.68 0.71 13.88
C CYS A 23 -12.32 1.01 14.54
N SER A 24 -11.23 0.44 14.01
CA SER A 24 -9.89 0.60 14.61
C SER A 24 -9.34 2.01 14.37
N PRO A 25 -8.48 2.52 15.28
CA PRO A 25 -7.79 3.79 15.04
C PRO A 25 -6.96 3.79 13.76
N ALA A 26 -6.41 2.63 13.37
CA ALA A 26 -5.64 2.47 12.15
C ALA A 26 -6.50 2.74 10.90
N TRP A 27 -7.69 2.15 10.84
CA TRP A 27 -8.59 2.32 9.70
C TRP A 27 -9.19 3.72 9.62
N LEU A 28 -9.55 4.30 10.77
CA LEU A 28 -10.15 5.63 10.83
C LEU A 28 -9.15 6.76 10.49
N ALA A 29 -7.85 6.54 10.70
CA ALA A 29 -6.82 7.54 10.41
C ALA A 29 -6.40 7.62 8.92
N MET A 30 -6.92 6.72 8.06
CA MET A 30 -6.52 6.67 6.66
C MET A 30 -6.92 7.92 5.87
N SER A 31 -6.01 8.38 5.02
CA SER A 31 -6.30 9.34 3.97
C SER A 31 -7.13 8.71 2.84
N ASP A 32 -7.82 9.56 2.07
CA ASP A 32 -8.54 9.14 0.86
C ASP A 32 -7.64 8.39 -0.14
N GLN A 33 -6.37 8.79 -0.26
CA GLN A 33 -5.41 8.13 -1.16
C GLN A 33 -5.02 6.73 -0.65
N CYS A 34 -4.84 6.57 0.66
CA CYS A 34 -4.62 5.28 1.29
C CYS A 34 -5.85 4.36 1.11
N ARG A 35 -7.06 4.91 1.27
CA ARG A 35 -8.29 4.15 1.07
C ARG A 35 -8.43 3.65 -0.37
N LYS A 36 -8.16 4.51 -1.37
CA LYS A 36 -8.17 4.12 -2.79
C LYS A 36 -7.17 3.00 -3.12
N LEU A 37 -6.00 3.03 -2.49
CA LEU A 37 -5.01 1.94 -2.62
C LEU A 37 -5.58 0.63 -2.06
N ILE A 38 -6.16 0.66 -0.86
CA ILE A 38 -6.74 -0.54 -0.24
C ILE A 38 -7.91 -1.08 -1.05
N ASP A 39 -8.80 -0.22 -1.54
CA ASP A 39 -9.93 -0.63 -2.39
C ASP A 39 -9.43 -1.25 -3.71
N ALA A 40 -8.32 -0.75 -4.27
CA ALA A 40 -7.68 -1.36 -5.44
C ALA A 40 -7.13 -2.76 -5.14
N LEU A 41 -6.47 -2.94 -4.00
CA LEU A 41 -5.94 -4.24 -3.57
C LEU A 41 -7.07 -5.23 -3.24
N MET A 42 -8.15 -4.77 -2.62
CA MET A 42 -9.35 -5.59 -2.38
C MET A 42 -9.99 -6.01 -3.70
N THR A 43 -10.02 -5.13 -4.71
CA THR A 43 -10.53 -5.48 -6.05
C THR A 43 -9.65 -6.54 -6.70
N GLU A 44 -8.32 -6.35 -6.74
CA GLU A 44 -7.38 -7.34 -7.27
C GLU A 44 -7.55 -8.69 -6.56
N HIS A 45 -7.71 -8.68 -5.24
CA HIS A 45 -7.93 -9.91 -4.47
C HIS A 45 -9.25 -10.60 -4.84
N ALA A 46 -10.32 -9.83 -5.05
CA ALA A 46 -11.62 -10.35 -5.49
C ALA A 46 -11.57 -10.89 -6.92
N ASP A 47 -10.83 -10.23 -7.83
CA ASP A 47 -10.63 -10.66 -9.22
C ASP A 47 -9.92 -12.02 -9.29
N HIS A 48 -9.04 -12.31 -8.31
CA HIS A 48 -8.40 -13.63 -8.15
C HIS A 48 -9.17 -14.59 -7.24
N GLY A 49 -10.46 -14.34 -6.99
CA GLY A 49 -11.33 -15.21 -6.21
C GLY A 49 -10.93 -15.38 -4.73
N GLY A 50 -10.12 -14.45 -4.20
CA GLY A 50 -9.67 -14.48 -2.81
C GLY A 50 -8.42 -15.31 -2.54
N PHE A 51 -7.70 -15.78 -3.56
CA PHE A 51 -6.59 -16.71 -3.41
C PHE A 51 -5.20 -16.10 -3.59
N GLU A 52 -5.04 -14.80 -3.81
CA GLU A 52 -3.72 -14.22 -4.12
C GLU A 52 -3.25 -13.17 -3.11
N ASN A 53 -3.78 -13.19 -1.88
CA ASN A 53 -3.30 -12.28 -0.85
C ASN A 53 -1.81 -12.54 -0.55
N GLY A 54 -0.99 -11.48 -0.57
CA GLY A 54 0.47 -11.59 -0.54
C GLY A 54 1.13 -11.38 -1.91
N ASN A 55 0.41 -11.69 -2.99
CA ASN A 55 0.86 -11.52 -4.38
C ASN A 55 0.09 -10.43 -5.14
N LEU A 56 -0.76 -9.67 -4.43
CA LEU A 56 -1.61 -8.64 -5.02
C LEU A 56 -0.74 -7.58 -5.70
N LYS A 57 -1.17 -7.11 -6.87
CA LYS A 57 -0.48 -6.08 -7.63
C LYS A 57 -1.36 -4.84 -7.70
N ALA A 58 -0.72 -3.68 -7.63
CA ALA A 58 -1.37 -2.40 -7.85
C ALA A 58 -0.61 -1.62 -8.93
N PRO A 59 -0.82 -1.94 -10.22
CA PRO A 59 -0.20 -1.20 -11.31
C PRO A 59 -0.52 0.29 -11.22
N TYR A 60 0.44 1.13 -11.60
CA TYR A 60 0.29 2.58 -11.56
C TYR A 60 -0.94 3.05 -12.34
N ASP A 61 -1.19 2.48 -13.52
CA ASP A 61 -2.31 2.85 -14.36
C ASP A 61 -3.66 2.52 -13.70
N THR A 62 -3.77 1.36 -13.04
CA THR A 62 -4.96 0.99 -12.25
C THR A 62 -5.22 1.98 -11.12
N LEU A 63 -4.18 2.40 -10.41
CA LEU A 63 -4.29 3.38 -9.32
C LEU A 63 -4.65 4.77 -9.86
N GLN A 64 -4.09 5.18 -11.01
CA GLN A 64 -4.41 6.44 -11.66
C GLN A 64 -5.85 6.46 -12.18
N ALA A 65 -6.34 5.36 -12.76
CA ALA A 65 -7.72 5.21 -13.18
C ALA A 65 -8.71 5.34 -12.00
N ARG A 66 -8.27 5.00 -10.79
CA ARG A 66 -9.01 5.21 -9.52
C ARG A 66 -8.85 6.62 -8.94
N GLY A 67 -8.24 7.54 -9.68
CA GLY A 67 -8.08 8.94 -9.30
C GLY A 67 -6.90 9.23 -8.36
N MET A 68 -5.94 8.30 -8.22
CA MET A 68 -4.71 8.58 -7.48
C MET A 68 -3.71 9.34 -8.33
N ARG A 69 -3.12 10.40 -7.77
CA ARG A 69 -2.01 11.09 -8.44
C ARG A 69 -0.74 10.28 -8.30
N ARG A 70 0.02 10.14 -9.38
CA ARG A 70 1.26 9.34 -9.41
C ARG A 70 2.27 9.70 -8.30
N GLY A 71 2.39 11.00 -7.97
CA GLY A 71 3.27 11.49 -6.90
C GLY A 71 2.85 11.06 -5.49
N ASN A 72 1.56 10.73 -5.29
CA ASN A 72 0.97 10.37 -4.00
C ASN A 72 0.95 8.85 -3.76
N ILE A 73 1.11 8.03 -4.81
CA ILE A 73 1.04 6.56 -4.70
C ILE A 73 2.05 6.03 -3.67
N LEU A 74 3.30 6.50 -3.70
CA LEU A 74 4.31 6.07 -2.74
C LEU A 74 3.93 6.47 -1.30
N SER A 75 3.39 7.68 -1.11
CA SER A 75 2.93 8.14 0.20
C SER A 75 1.78 7.26 0.72
N ALA A 76 0.81 6.92 -0.12
CA ALA A 76 -0.30 6.04 0.24
C ALA A 76 0.18 4.62 0.62
N ILE A 77 1.17 4.06 -0.09
CA ILE A 77 1.76 2.76 0.25
C ILE A 77 2.45 2.80 1.61
N LEU A 78 3.24 3.85 1.87
CA LEU A 78 3.95 3.99 3.15
C LEU A 78 2.99 4.27 4.30
N GLU A 79 1.91 5.01 4.06
CA GLU A 79 0.83 5.24 5.01
C GLU A 79 0.14 3.92 5.38
N ALA A 80 -0.29 3.15 4.37
CA ALA A 80 -0.93 1.85 4.58
C ALA A 80 -0.04 0.87 5.36
N LYS A 81 1.27 0.91 5.09
CA LYS A 81 2.28 0.16 5.85
C LYS A 81 2.42 0.64 7.29
N ALA A 82 2.51 1.96 7.51
CA ALA A 82 2.65 2.54 8.84
C ALA A 82 1.44 2.22 9.74
N LEU A 83 0.25 2.12 9.14
CA LEU A 83 -0.99 1.73 9.80
C LEU A 83 -1.13 0.21 10.01
N GLY A 84 -0.21 -0.60 9.47
CA GLY A 84 -0.26 -2.07 9.57
C GLY A 84 -1.45 -2.68 8.85
N ILE A 85 -2.01 -1.99 7.85
CA ILE A 85 -3.15 -2.45 7.04
C ILE A 85 -2.65 -3.24 5.83
N VAL A 86 -1.51 -2.82 5.27
CA VAL A 86 -0.87 -3.45 4.12
C VAL A 86 0.59 -3.70 4.43
N ASP A 87 1.10 -4.87 4.05
CA ASP A 87 2.52 -5.17 4.04
C ASP A 87 3.04 -5.23 2.59
N PRO A 88 3.78 -4.20 2.12
CA PRO A 88 4.31 -4.15 0.76
C PRO A 88 5.69 -4.81 0.67
N THR A 89 5.83 -5.74 -0.29
CA THR A 89 7.12 -6.28 -0.72
C THR A 89 7.56 -5.58 -2.00
N ARG A 90 8.72 -4.91 -1.93
CA ARG A 90 9.21 -4.09 -3.03
C ARG A 90 9.71 -4.96 -4.19
N GLY A 91 9.24 -4.66 -5.39
CA GLY A 91 9.76 -5.26 -6.61
C GLY A 91 11.20 -4.85 -6.94
N VAL A 92 11.86 -5.59 -7.83
CA VAL A 92 13.20 -5.25 -8.32
C VAL A 92 13.15 -4.46 -9.63
N ARG A 93 14.22 -3.70 -9.90
CA ARG A 93 14.38 -3.04 -11.20
C ARG A 93 14.29 -4.09 -12.32
N SER A 94 13.46 -3.81 -13.31
CA SER A 94 13.34 -4.68 -14.48
C SER A 94 14.60 -4.57 -15.34
N TYR A 95 15.15 -5.72 -15.74
CA TYR A 95 16.19 -5.82 -16.76
C TYR A 95 15.59 -6.56 -17.96
N GLY A 96 15.43 -5.86 -19.09
CA GLY A 96 14.78 -6.40 -20.28
C GLY A 96 13.32 -6.79 -20.03
N SER A 97 12.95 -8.01 -20.42
CA SER A 97 11.58 -8.53 -20.29
C SER A 97 11.20 -8.98 -18.88
N ARG A 98 12.17 -9.18 -17.97
CA ARG A 98 11.91 -9.63 -16.60
C ARG A 98 11.44 -8.47 -15.74
N LYS A 99 10.16 -8.49 -15.38
CA LYS A 99 9.54 -7.53 -14.45
C LYS A 99 9.18 -8.23 -13.15
N ALA A 100 9.73 -7.75 -12.04
CA ALA A 100 9.29 -8.13 -10.71
C ALA A 100 8.61 -6.90 -10.08
N PRO A 101 7.28 -6.75 -10.25
CA PRO A 101 6.55 -5.64 -9.64
C PRO A 101 6.54 -5.77 -8.11
N SER A 102 6.20 -4.68 -7.43
CA SER A 102 5.88 -4.77 -5.99
C SER A 102 4.60 -5.58 -5.80
N VAL A 103 4.58 -6.38 -4.75
CA VAL A 103 3.42 -7.16 -4.33
C VAL A 103 2.97 -6.72 -2.94
N TYR A 104 1.69 -6.95 -2.63
CA TYR A 104 1.06 -6.44 -1.43
C TYR A 104 0.26 -7.52 -0.73
N ARG A 105 0.29 -7.48 0.61
CA ARG A 105 -0.50 -8.33 1.49
C ARG A 105 -1.45 -7.46 2.32
N LEU A 106 -2.74 -7.80 2.34
CA LEU A 106 -3.71 -7.27 3.28
C LEU A 106 -3.54 -8.03 4.61
N THR A 107 -3.22 -7.33 5.70
CA THR A 107 -2.75 -7.97 6.94
C THR A 107 -3.84 -8.67 7.74
N TRP A 108 -5.12 -8.42 7.43
CA TRP A 108 -6.27 -9.07 8.08
C TRP A 108 -6.77 -10.32 7.33
N LEU A 109 -6.14 -10.67 6.21
CA LEU A 109 -6.43 -11.87 5.44
C LEU A 109 -5.25 -12.84 5.51
N GLY A 110 -5.54 -14.13 5.41
CA GLY A 110 -4.52 -15.16 5.27
C GLY A 110 -3.91 -15.16 3.87
N THR A 111 -2.89 -15.96 3.66
CA THR A 111 -2.19 -16.11 2.37
C THR A 111 -2.21 -17.57 1.91
N PRO A 112 -1.96 -17.86 0.63
CA PRO A 112 -1.94 -19.21 0.09
C PRO A 112 -0.82 -20.10 0.64
N ASP A 113 0.29 -19.49 1.06
CA ASP A 113 1.43 -20.14 1.69
C ASP A 113 1.17 -20.52 3.16
N GLY A 114 -0.03 -20.25 3.67
CA GLY A 114 -0.47 -20.67 5.00
C GLY A 114 -0.17 -19.65 6.11
N LEU A 115 0.35 -18.47 5.78
CA LEU A 115 0.44 -17.38 6.76
C LEU A 115 -0.97 -16.94 7.14
N THR A 116 -1.28 -17.03 8.43
CA THR A 116 -2.54 -16.57 9.02
C THR A 116 -2.62 -15.04 9.05
N PRO A 117 -3.83 -14.45 9.17
CA PRO A 117 -3.99 -13.00 9.34
C PRO A 117 -3.13 -12.43 10.48
N THR A 118 -2.13 -11.60 10.15
CA THR A 118 -1.19 -11.02 11.13
C THR A 118 -1.82 -9.89 11.95
N ASN A 119 -2.84 -9.21 11.39
CA ASN A 119 -3.58 -8.14 12.04
C ASN A 119 -2.68 -7.05 12.66
N GLU A 120 -1.63 -6.65 11.95
CA GLU A 120 -0.62 -5.68 12.43
C GLU A 120 -1.23 -4.35 12.91
N TRP A 121 -2.34 -3.94 12.31
CA TRP A 121 -3.17 -2.80 12.71
C TRP A 121 -3.63 -2.85 14.18
N ARG A 122 -3.79 -4.04 14.79
CA ARG A 122 -4.17 -4.18 16.20
C ARG A 122 -3.12 -3.63 17.16
N ALA A 123 -1.88 -3.43 16.72
CA ALA A 123 -0.85 -2.81 17.55
C ALA A 123 -1.17 -1.33 17.85
N ILE A 124 -1.96 -0.67 17.01
CA ILE A 124 -2.31 0.75 17.15
C ILE A 124 -3.57 0.87 18.02
N LYS A 125 -3.43 1.49 19.19
CA LYS A 125 -4.51 1.55 20.19
C LYS A 125 -5.25 2.88 20.22
N THR A 126 -4.62 3.95 19.74
CA THR A 126 -5.21 5.29 19.78
C THR A 126 -5.08 6.00 18.44
N GLU A 127 -5.96 6.97 18.21
CA GLU A 127 -5.89 7.81 17.01
C GLU A 127 -4.58 8.60 16.95
N GLN A 128 -4.10 9.11 18.09
CA GLN A 128 -2.86 9.85 18.16
C GLN A 128 -1.64 8.98 17.79
N GLU A 129 -1.65 7.71 18.19
CA GLU A 129 -0.61 6.75 17.79
C GLU A 129 -0.65 6.52 16.27
N ALA A 130 -1.84 6.32 15.69
CA ALA A 130 -2.02 6.16 14.25
C ALA A 130 -1.45 7.35 13.47
N ARG A 131 -1.83 8.57 13.87
CA ARG A 131 -1.34 9.83 13.28
C ARG A 131 0.18 9.97 13.41
N THR A 132 0.73 9.65 14.57
CA THR A 132 2.19 9.68 14.81
C THR A 132 2.93 8.74 13.88
N ARG A 133 2.44 7.51 13.69
CA ARG A 133 3.05 6.54 12.76
C ARG A 133 3.03 7.04 11.31
N ILE A 134 1.92 7.65 10.87
CA ILE A 134 1.81 8.26 9.54
C ILE A 134 2.83 9.40 9.39
N VAL A 135 2.88 10.33 10.34
CA VAL A 135 3.81 11.48 10.31
C VAL A 135 5.26 11.00 10.23
N ASN A 136 5.65 10.07 11.10
CA ASN A 136 7.00 9.51 11.11
C ASN A 136 7.37 8.87 9.75
N ALA A 137 6.44 8.14 9.14
CA ALA A 137 6.65 7.55 7.82
C ALA A 137 6.82 8.62 6.72
N MET A 138 6.03 9.69 6.76
CA MET A 138 6.12 10.79 5.80
C MET A 138 7.40 11.62 5.99
N GLU A 139 7.83 11.85 7.23
CA GLU A 139 9.09 12.53 7.54
C GLU A 139 10.30 11.71 7.07
N ALA A 140 10.30 10.40 7.31
CA ALA A 140 11.32 9.51 6.79
C ALA A 140 11.42 9.59 5.26
N LEU A 141 10.27 9.59 4.54
CA LEU A 141 10.23 9.77 3.10
C LEU A 141 10.78 11.13 2.65
N LYS A 142 10.40 12.22 3.33
CA LYS A 142 10.90 13.57 3.03
C LYS A 142 12.42 13.65 3.21
N ARG A 143 12.94 13.07 4.30
CA ARG A 143 14.38 12.98 4.57
C ARG A 143 15.13 12.16 3.52
N GLU A 144 14.59 11.02 3.11
CA GLU A 144 15.20 10.21 2.05
C GLU A 144 15.23 10.98 0.71
N ARG A 145 14.16 11.71 0.39
CA ARG A 145 14.09 12.54 -0.82
C ARG A 145 15.09 13.69 -0.77
N SER A 146 15.23 14.38 0.37
CA SER A 146 16.19 15.49 0.50
C SER A 146 17.63 15.02 0.37
N ILE A 147 18.00 13.90 0.99
CA ILE A 147 19.33 13.28 0.86
C ILE A 147 19.63 12.95 -0.60
N LYS A 148 18.68 12.31 -1.31
CA LYS A 148 18.84 11.96 -2.73
C LYS A 148 18.94 13.19 -3.62
N ALA A 149 18.18 14.25 -3.32
CA ALA A 149 18.26 15.50 -4.06
C ALA A 149 19.63 16.17 -3.89
N ALA A 150 20.14 16.23 -2.66
CA ALA A 150 21.47 16.74 -2.35
C ALA A 150 22.58 15.96 -3.08
N ALA A 151 22.54 14.62 -3.03
CA ALA A 151 23.51 13.78 -3.73
C ALA A 151 23.48 13.98 -5.27
N ARG A 152 22.28 14.14 -5.85
CA ARG A 152 22.14 14.45 -7.29
C ARG A 152 22.71 15.82 -7.65
N ALA A 153 22.45 16.84 -6.83
CA ALA A 153 22.98 18.18 -7.04
C ALA A 153 24.52 18.20 -6.95
N GLU A 154 25.09 17.49 -5.98
CA GLU A 154 26.54 17.35 -5.84
C GLU A 154 27.16 16.67 -7.06
N TYR A 155 26.56 15.56 -7.54
CA TYR A 155 27.03 14.87 -8.75
C TYR A 155 26.98 15.76 -9.98
N ALA A 156 25.89 16.50 -10.20
CA ALA A 156 25.75 17.44 -11.30
C ALA A 156 26.81 18.56 -11.23
N GLY A 157 27.08 19.09 -10.04
CA GLY A 157 28.13 20.09 -9.82
C GLY A 157 29.52 19.56 -10.13
N ARG A 158 29.84 18.33 -9.73
CA ARG A 158 31.11 17.66 -10.09
C ARG A 158 31.24 17.43 -11.59
N ALA A 159 30.17 16.98 -12.26
CA ALA A 159 30.16 16.77 -13.70
C ALA A 159 30.37 18.07 -14.49
N ASN A 160 29.76 19.17 -14.05
CA ASN A 160 29.94 20.49 -14.67
C ASN A 160 31.37 21.02 -14.49
N ARG A 161 31.97 20.87 -13.30
CA ARG A 161 33.38 21.24 -13.07
C ARG A 161 34.34 20.46 -13.98
N LYS A 162 34.08 19.16 -14.18
CA LYS A 162 34.87 18.31 -15.07
C LYS A 162 34.72 18.67 -16.55
N ARG A 163 33.60 19.28 -16.96
CA ARG A 163 33.39 19.75 -18.34
C ARG A 163 33.99 21.13 -18.62
N ALA A 164 34.25 21.92 -17.57
CA ALA A 164 34.79 23.26 -17.66
C ALA A 164 36.32 23.33 -17.53
N ALA A 165 36.96 22.20 -17.23
CA ALA A 165 38.42 21.99 -17.22
C ALA A 165 38.80 21.12 -18.42
#